data_AF-A0A4R3XMK4-F1
#
_entry.id   AF-A0A4R3XMK4-F1
#
_cell.length_a   1.000
_cell.length_b   1.000
_cell.length_c   1.000
_cell.angle_alpha   90.00
_cell.angle_beta   90.00
_cell.angle_gamma   90.00
#
_symmetry.space_group_name_H-M   'P 1'
#
loop_
_entity.id
_entity.type
_entity.pdbx_description
1 polymer ?
#
loop_
_entity_poly.entity_id
_entity_poly.type
_entity_poly.pdbx_seq_one_letter_code
_entity_poly.pdbx_strand_id
1 'polypeptide(L)'
;MLSEANDTRLKRVFPFLWLRKELWTKVEHAERVRIEGLINSMNHEEMSKFQVTRLAEVNSDIRSHVIDKINQLDTVEQVKIIAAHPSIFLKDKAIEFFSQALSFDSAEFRGNKLLLPISGSFNDSDLQRILTGALENTGSYGINQILNAGAIGAFFSGLYTETKSAPLNHKALWVDFWGKIIEKGFPYNTLKELLIEDQYITPEEPEAENYDPIPF
;
A
#
# COMPACT_ATOMS: atom_id res chain seq x y z
N MET A 1 18.39 26.09 -22.41
CA MET A 1 19.00 25.41 -21.23
C MET A 1 17.94 25.22 -20.14
N LEU A 2 18.18 24.43 -19.07
CA LEU A 2 17.23 24.33 -17.95
C LEU A 2 17.04 25.67 -17.23
N SER A 3 18.12 26.44 -17.11
CA SER A 3 18.16 27.81 -16.57
C SER A 3 17.15 28.76 -17.20
N GLU A 4 16.86 28.62 -18.49
CA GLU A 4 15.97 29.52 -19.25
C GLU A 4 14.52 29.02 -19.32
N ALA A 5 14.25 27.78 -18.90
CA ALA A 5 12.90 27.23 -18.93
C ALA A 5 12.02 27.96 -17.91
N ASN A 6 10.75 28.21 -18.22
CA ASN A 6 9.79 28.62 -17.20
C ASN A 6 9.36 27.43 -16.33
N ASP A 7 8.74 27.70 -15.19
CA ASP A 7 8.40 26.67 -14.20
C ASP A 7 7.53 25.55 -14.79
N THR A 8 6.52 25.89 -15.60
CA THR A 8 5.66 24.91 -16.27
C THR A 8 6.44 23.95 -17.18
N ARG A 9 7.46 24.44 -17.90
CA ARG A 9 8.33 23.61 -18.73
C ARG A 9 9.33 22.83 -17.88
N LEU A 10 9.88 23.45 -16.84
CA LEU A 10 10.83 22.82 -15.94
C LEU A 10 10.21 21.64 -15.20
N LYS A 11 8.92 21.69 -14.84
CA LYS A 11 8.19 20.54 -14.28
C LYS A 11 8.21 19.28 -15.17
N ARG A 12 8.43 19.41 -16.48
CA ARG A 12 8.58 18.24 -17.36
C ARG A 12 9.90 17.49 -17.17
N VAL A 13 10.84 18.06 -16.42
CA VAL A 13 12.12 17.43 -16.09
C VAL A 13 11.95 16.28 -15.09
N PHE A 14 10.91 16.29 -14.24
CA PHE A 14 10.72 15.26 -13.20
C PHE A 14 10.59 13.85 -13.78
N PRO A 15 9.66 13.55 -14.72
CA PRO A 15 9.58 12.22 -15.32
C PRO A 15 10.84 11.85 -16.10
N PHE A 16 11.49 12.84 -16.73
CA PHE A 16 12.71 12.61 -17.50
C PHE A 16 13.89 12.21 -16.62
N LEU A 17 14.11 12.91 -15.50
CA LEU A 17 15.17 12.58 -14.55
C LEU A 17 14.92 11.26 -13.84
N TRP A 18 13.66 10.86 -13.66
CA TRP A 18 13.35 9.54 -13.14
C TRP A 18 13.79 8.43 -14.12
N LEU A 19 13.46 8.59 -15.41
CA LEU A 19 13.87 7.66 -16.46
C LEU A 19 15.38 7.67 -16.73
N ARG A 20 16.04 8.81 -16.48
CA ARG A 20 17.47 9.05 -16.75
C ARG A 20 18.18 9.51 -15.47
N LYS A 21 18.06 8.72 -14.41
CA LYS A 21 18.57 9.04 -13.06
C LYS A 21 20.06 9.41 -13.01
N GLU A 22 20.86 8.88 -13.93
CA GLU A 22 22.29 9.19 -14.05
C GLU A 22 22.55 10.66 -14.39
N LEU A 23 21.57 11.35 -15.01
CA LEU A 23 21.68 12.75 -15.37
C LEU A 23 21.53 13.69 -14.18
N TRP A 24 21.02 13.22 -13.03
CA TRP A 24 20.92 14.05 -11.82
C TRP A 24 22.27 14.66 -11.41
N THR A 25 23.33 13.86 -11.51
CA THR A 25 24.70 14.30 -11.21
C THR A 25 25.19 15.45 -12.10
N LYS A 26 24.60 15.59 -13.29
CA LYS A 26 24.91 16.65 -14.27
C LYS A 26 24.01 17.88 -14.12
N VAL A 27 22.99 17.82 -13.28
CA VAL A 27 22.16 18.98 -12.94
C VAL A 27 22.98 19.88 -12.01
N GLU A 28 23.21 21.12 -12.45
CA GLU A 28 23.92 22.12 -11.67
C GLU A 28 23.15 22.50 -10.40
N HIS A 29 23.86 23.03 -9.41
CA HIS A 29 23.28 23.30 -8.09
C HIS A 29 22.10 24.29 -8.14
N ALA A 30 22.20 25.33 -8.95
CA ALA A 30 21.12 26.32 -9.09
C ALA A 30 19.81 25.70 -9.61
N GLU A 31 19.91 24.80 -10.59
CA GLU A 31 18.78 24.04 -11.11
C GLU A 31 18.21 23.08 -10.08
N ARG A 32 19.04 22.45 -9.23
CA ARG A 32 18.55 21.59 -8.14
C ARG A 32 17.73 22.38 -7.12
N VAL A 33 18.23 23.53 -6.68
CA VAL A 33 17.50 24.44 -5.77
C VAL A 33 16.17 24.87 -6.40
N ARG A 34 16.16 25.15 -7.70
CA ARG A 34 14.93 25.51 -8.42
C ARG A 34 13.95 24.33 -8.52
N ILE A 35 14.45 23.11 -8.75
CA ILE A 35 13.64 21.88 -8.75
C ILE A 35 13.02 21.64 -7.37
N GLU A 36 13.76 21.84 -6.29
CA GLU A 36 13.27 21.75 -4.91
C GLU A 36 12.18 22.81 -4.65
N GLY A 37 12.40 24.06 -5.08
CA GLY A 37 11.40 25.13 -5.01
C GLY A 37 10.12 24.77 -5.78
N LEU A 38 10.23 24.11 -6.94
CA LEU A 38 9.08 23.62 -7.69
C LEU A 38 8.30 22.57 -6.90
N ILE A 39 8.97 21.56 -6.32
CA ILE A 39 8.31 20.52 -5.51
C ILE A 39 7.48 21.17 -4.40
N ASN A 40 8.07 22.14 -3.68
CA ASN A 40 7.38 22.82 -2.59
C ASN A 40 6.15 23.62 -3.05
N SER A 41 6.18 24.16 -4.26
CA SER A 41 5.08 24.95 -4.82
C SER A 41 3.95 24.11 -5.45
N MET A 42 4.19 22.84 -5.76
CA MET A 42 3.19 21.99 -6.44
C MET A 42 1.98 21.67 -5.56
N ASN A 43 0.83 21.47 -6.19
CA ASN A 43 -0.32 20.81 -5.56
C ASN A 43 -0.30 19.28 -5.83
N HIS A 44 -1.24 18.56 -5.24
CA HIS A 44 -1.32 17.10 -5.36
C HIS A 44 -1.49 16.60 -6.81
N GLU A 45 -2.26 17.32 -7.64
CA GLU A 45 -2.47 16.98 -9.04
C GLU A 45 -1.17 17.10 -9.83
N GLU A 46 -0.42 18.18 -9.62
CA GLU A 46 0.87 18.39 -10.28
C GLU A 46 1.91 17.37 -9.85
N MET A 47 2.02 17.09 -8.54
CA MET A 47 2.94 16.06 -8.03
C MET A 47 2.66 14.69 -8.66
N SER A 48 1.38 14.33 -8.78
CA SER A 48 0.93 13.08 -9.40
C SER A 48 1.20 13.05 -10.90
N LYS A 49 0.84 14.14 -11.60
CA LYS A 49 0.99 14.30 -13.05
C LYS A 49 2.45 14.25 -13.49
N PHE A 50 3.34 14.91 -12.74
CA PHE A 50 4.77 14.97 -13.03
C PHE A 50 5.58 13.86 -12.34
N GLN A 51 4.90 12.89 -11.71
CA GLN A 51 5.51 11.67 -11.18
C GLN A 51 6.62 11.94 -10.16
N VAL A 52 6.44 12.96 -9.31
CA VAL A 52 7.48 13.45 -8.40
C VAL A 52 7.94 12.37 -7.41
N THR A 53 7.01 11.53 -6.94
CA THR A 53 7.35 10.41 -6.05
C THR A 53 8.23 9.36 -6.71
N ARG A 54 8.05 9.09 -8.02
CA ARG A 54 8.93 8.16 -8.76
C ARG A 54 10.37 8.68 -8.84
N LEU A 55 10.54 9.99 -9.00
CA LEU A 55 11.88 10.58 -8.95
C LEU A 55 12.49 10.42 -7.54
N ALA A 56 11.72 10.67 -6.49
CA ALA A 56 12.18 10.53 -5.10
C ALA A 56 12.51 9.08 -4.69
N GLU A 57 11.88 8.10 -5.34
CA GLU A 57 12.23 6.68 -5.17
C GLU A 57 13.69 6.44 -5.57
N VAL A 58 14.13 6.99 -6.71
CA VAL A 58 15.47 6.76 -7.28
C VAL A 58 16.50 7.84 -6.93
N ASN A 59 16.09 8.92 -6.25
CA ASN A 59 16.95 10.06 -5.93
C ASN A 59 16.75 10.48 -4.47
N SER A 60 17.74 10.17 -3.63
CA SER A 60 17.73 10.49 -2.21
C SER A 60 17.78 11.99 -1.92
N ASP A 61 18.42 12.78 -2.77
CA ASP A 61 18.65 14.22 -2.53
C ASP A 61 17.32 14.98 -2.48
N ILE A 62 16.34 14.55 -3.27
CA ILE A 62 15.02 15.20 -3.31
C ILE A 62 14.00 14.53 -2.38
N ARG A 63 14.31 13.36 -1.84
CA ARG A 63 13.33 12.52 -1.16
C ARG A 63 12.76 13.20 0.08
N SER A 64 13.61 13.83 0.88
CA SER A 64 13.20 14.64 2.04
C SER A 64 12.23 15.74 1.64
N HIS A 65 12.55 16.52 0.59
CA HIS A 65 11.68 17.59 0.10
C HIS A 65 10.31 17.08 -0.35
N VAL A 66 10.25 15.91 -1.00
CA VAL A 66 8.97 15.30 -1.39
C VAL A 66 8.18 14.84 -0.18
N ILE A 67 8.82 14.22 0.81
CA ILE A 67 8.16 13.80 2.06
C ILE A 67 7.61 15.02 2.81
N ASP A 68 8.43 16.06 2.98
CA ASP A 68 8.05 17.29 3.67
C ASP A 68 6.86 17.97 2.99
N LYS A 69 6.88 18.02 1.65
CA LYS A 69 5.75 18.55 0.89
C LYS A 69 4.48 17.72 1.08
N ILE A 70 4.57 16.38 0.99
CA ILE A 70 3.42 15.50 1.21
C ILE A 70 2.85 15.70 2.61
N ASN A 71 3.69 15.85 3.64
CA ASN A 71 3.26 16.07 5.03
C ASN A 71 2.48 17.38 5.24
N GLN A 72 2.65 18.37 4.36
CA GLN A 72 1.94 19.65 4.42
C GLN A 72 0.55 19.60 3.76
N LEU A 73 0.26 18.55 3.01
CA LEU A 73 -1.02 18.37 2.31
C LEU A 73 -2.04 17.69 3.22
N ASP A 74 -3.33 17.83 2.92
CA ASP A 74 -4.36 17.12 3.66
C ASP A 74 -4.31 15.60 3.38
N THR A 75 -4.95 14.82 4.25
CA THR A 75 -4.94 13.35 4.17
C THR A 75 -5.46 12.83 2.82
N VAL A 76 -6.47 13.47 2.23
CA VAL A 76 -7.05 13.04 0.95
C VAL A 76 -6.04 13.26 -0.18
N GLU A 77 -5.38 14.41 -0.17
CA GLU A 77 -4.31 14.74 -1.12
C GLU A 77 -3.10 13.81 -0.97
N GLN A 78 -2.67 13.52 0.25
CA GLN A 78 -1.59 12.57 0.51
C GLN A 78 -1.91 11.19 -0.07
N VAL A 79 -3.11 10.67 0.20
CA VAL A 79 -3.57 9.38 -0.33
C VAL A 79 -3.61 9.38 -1.86
N LYS A 80 -4.08 10.46 -2.50
CA LYS A 80 -4.10 10.57 -3.97
C LYS A 80 -2.70 10.53 -4.58
N ILE A 81 -1.72 11.22 -3.99
CA ILE A 81 -0.33 11.23 -4.46
C ILE A 81 0.28 9.83 -4.36
N ILE A 82 0.12 9.17 -3.21
CA ILE A 82 0.67 7.82 -2.99
C ILE A 82 0.00 6.83 -3.95
N ALA A 83 -1.33 6.90 -4.12
CA ALA A 83 -2.05 6.01 -5.03
C ALA A 83 -1.66 6.20 -6.51
N ALA A 84 -1.30 7.42 -6.93
CA ALA A 84 -0.91 7.68 -8.31
C ALA A 84 0.38 6.95 -8.68
N HIS A 85 1.37 6.94 -7.76
CA HIS A 85 2.64 6.23 -7.94
C HIS A 85 3.15 5.69 -6.60
N PRO A 86 2.69 4.49 -6.20
CA PRO A 86 3.10 3.85 -4.95
C PRO A 86 4.62 3.68 -4.91
N SER A 87 5.22 4.00 -3.77
CA SER A 87 6.67 4.14 -3.61
C SER A 87 7.10 3.55 -2.27
N ILE A 88 8.20 2.79 -2.23
CA ILE A 88 8.63 2.02 -1.05
C ILE A 88 8.98 2.97 0.09
N PHE A 89 9.58 4.14 -0.21
CA PHE A 89 9.90 5.12 0.82
C PHE A 89 8.68 5.75 1.51
N LEU A 90 7.46 5.53 0.97
CA LEU A 90 6.19 5.98 1.54
C LEU A 90 5.39 4.85 2.19
N LYS A 91 5.95 3.64 2.31
CA LYS A 91 5.23 2.46 2.82
C LYS A 91 4.63 2.69 4.21
N ASP A 92 5.32 3.40 5.10
CA ASP A 92 4.83 3.62 6.46
C ASP A 92 3.53 4.43 6.49
N LYS A 93 3.45 5.47 5.66
CA LYS A 93 2.23 6.26 5.47
C LYS A 93 1.14 5.46 4.79
N ALA A 94 1.48 4.66 3.78
CA ALA A 94 0.53 3.79 3.10
C ALA A 94 -0.14 2.81 4.08
N ILE A 95 0.65 2.20 4.96
CA ILE A 95 0.18 1.30 6.02
C ILE A 95 -0.71 2.05 7.00
N GLU A 96 -0.27 3.20 7.49
CA GLU A 96 -1.06 4.04 8.39
C GLU A 96 -2.42 4.39 7.80
N PHE A 97 -2.45 4.88 6.55
CA PHE A 97 -3.71 5.19 5.88
C PHE A 97 -4.60 3.97 5.75
N PHE A 98 -4.07 2.82 5.36
CA PHE A 98 -4.87 1.60 5.29
C PHE A 98 -5.50 1.25 6.64
N SER A 99 -4.72 1.21 7.72
CA SER A 99 -5.20 0.89 9.08
C SER A 99 -6.26 1.87 9.58
N GLN A 100 -6.22 3.12 9.14
CA GLN A 100 -7.18 4.18 9.47
C GLN A 100 -8.30 4.35 8.43
N ALA A 101 -8.65 3.29 7.67
CA ALA A 101 -9.78 3.34 6.76
C ALA A 101 -11.09 3.67 7.51
N LEU A 102 -11.86 4.63 6.97
CA LEU A 102 -13.11 5.13 7.57
C LEU A 102 -14.37 4.66 6.86
N SER A 103 -14.23 4.12 5.66
CA SER A 103 -15.31 3.49 4.89
C SER A 103 -14.80 2.24 4.18
N PHE A 104 -15.72 1.33 3.83
CA PHE A 104 -15.43 0.13 3.04
C PHE A 104 -14.68 0.47 1.74
N ASP A 105 -15.17 1.44 0.96
CA ASP A 105 -14.51 1.89 -0.27
C ASP A 105 -13.09 2.40 -0.02
N SER A 106 -12.88 3.13 1.08
CA SER A 106 -11.54 3.63 1.42
C SER A 106 -10.59 2.49 1.81
N ALA A 107 -11.08 1.45 2.50
CA ALA A 107 -10.28 0.28 2.85
C ALA A 107 -9.82 -0.47 1.59
N GLU A 108 -10.76 -0.75 0.69
CA GLU A 108 -10.46 -1.42 -0.58
C GLU A 108 -9.51 -0.59 -1.45
N PHE A 109 -9.78 0.71 -1.59
CA PHE A 109 -8.91 1.60 -2.34
C PHE A 109 -7.51 1.62 -1.77
N ARG A 110 -7.36 1.79 -0.44
CA ARG A 110 -6.05 1.88 0.21
C ARG A 110 -5.28 0.57 0.13
N GLY A 111 -5.93 -0.57 0.38
CA GLY A 111 -5.31 -1.88 0.22
C GLY A 111 -4.80 -2.11 -1.20
N ASN A 112 -5.67 -1.92 -2.20
CA ASN A 112 -5.35 -2.25 -3.59
C ASN A 112 -4.47 -1.22 -4.30
N LYS A 113 -4.55 0.07 -3.93
CA LYS A 113 -3.84 1.15 -4.64
C LYS A 113 -2.62 1.67 -3.91
N LEU A 114 -2.54 1.55 -2.59
CA LEU A 114 -1.37 2.01 -1.83
C LEU A 114 -0.46 0.84 -1.44
N LEU A 115 -1.02 -0.25 -0.91
CA LEU A 115 -0.23 -1.33 -0.32
C LEU A 115 0.16 -2.41 -1.33
N LEU A 116 -0.81 -2.99 -2.03
CA LEU A 116 -0.58 -4.13 -2.91
C LEU A 116 0.54 -3.88 -3.95
N PRO A 117 0.64 -2.69 -4.60
CA PRO A 117 1.69 -2.45 -5.59
C PRO A 117 3.13 -2.42 -5.05
N ILE A 118 3.32 -2.29 -3.73
CA ILE A 118 4.64 -2.27 -3.08
C ILE A 118 4.84 -3.46 -2.13
N SER A 119 3.89 -4.40 -2.10
CA SER A 119 3.83 -5.46 -1.10
C SER A 119 5.01 -6.42 -1.12
N GLY A 120 5.62 -6.67 -2.28
CA GLY A 120 6.85 -7.45 -2.39
C GLY A 120 8.07 -6.86 -1.66
N SER A 121 7.98 -5.62 -1.17
CA SER A 121 9.03 -4.97 -0.35
C SER A 121 8.78 -5.03 1.16
N PHE A 122 7.63 -5.56 1.59
CA PHE A 122 7.26 -5.60 3.00
C PHE A 122 8.06 -6.65 3.77
N ASN A 123 8.55 -6.25 4.93
CA ASN A 123 9.14 -7.15 5.91
C ASN A 123 8.09 -7.61 6.94
N ASP A 124 8.50 -8.49 7.86
CA ASP A 124 7.66 -9.00 8.94
C ASP A 124 6.94 -7.90 9.73
N SER A 125 7.65 -6.79 10.03
CA SER A 125 7.09 -5.67 10.80
C SER A 125 6.04 -4.90 10.01
N ASP A 126 6.25 -4.71 8.71
CA ASP A 126 5.28 -4.05 7.82
C ASP A 126 4.02 -4.91 7.71
N LEU A 127 4.19 -6.22 7.45
CA LEU A 127 3.08 -7.17 7.34
C LEU A 127 2.30 -7.24 8.64
N GLN A 128 2.98 -7.35 9.79
CA GLN A 128 2.34 -7.34 11.10
C GLN A 128 1.50 -6.07 11.30
N ARG A 129 2.03 -4.88 10.98
CA ARG A 129 1.28 -3.62 11.10
C ARG A 129 0.04 -3.59 10.21
N ILE A 130 0.12 -4.13 8.99
CA ILE A 130 -1.02 -4.22 8.07
C ILE A 130 -2.10 -5.15 8.64
N LEU A 131 -1.72 -6.35 9.07
CA LEU A 131 -2.66 -7.36 9.57
C LEU A 131 -3.29 -6.94 10.91
N THR A 132 -2.49 -6.43 11.84
CA THR A 132 -3.00 -5.85 13.09
C THR A 132 -3.91 -4.67 12.82
N GLY A 133 -3.50 -3.75 11.94
CA GLY A 133 -4.32 -2.60 11.56
C GLY A 133 -5.66 -3.01 10.91
N ALA A 134 -5.68 -4.10 10.14
CA ALA A 134 -6.92 -4.67 9.61
C ALA A 134 -7.85 -5.19 10.71
N LEU A 135 -7.30 -5.92 11.69
CA LEU A 135 -8.07 -6.52 12.79
C LEU A 135 -8.61 -5.48 13.78
N GLU A 136 -7.80 -4.46 14.07
CA GLU A 136 -8.06 -3.43 15.08
C GLU A 136 -8.77 -2.19 14.50
N ASN A 137 -8.99 -2.13 13.18
CA ASN A 137 -9.68 -1.00 12.58
C ASN A 137 -11.05 -0.77 13.24
N THR A 138 -11.21 0.43 13.77
CA THR A 138 -12.48 0.97 14.26
C THR A 138 -12.81 2.19 13.39
N GLY A 139 -13.29 1.95 12.17
CA GLY A 139 -13.62 3.03 11.24
C GLY A 139 -14.89 3.78 11.67
N SER A 140 -15.71 4.20 10.71
CA SER A 140 -16.92 4.99 11.04
C SER A 140 -17.85 4.22 11.98
N TYR A 141 -18.28 4.89 13.06
CA TYR A 141 -19.21 4.37 14.06
C TYR A 141 -18.73 3.12 14.81
N GLY A 142 -17.42 2.91 14.91
CA GLY A 142 -16.84 1.77 15.63
C GLY A 142 -16.94 0.43 14.89
N ILE A 143 -17.41 0.44 13.65
CA ILE A 143 -17.46 -0.74 12.78
C ILE A 143 -16.11 -0.91 12.10
N ASN A 144 -15.60 -2.14 12.06
CA ASN A 144 -14.38 -2.46 11.31
C ASN A 144 -14.66 -2.33 9.80
N GLN A 145 -14.17 -1.26 9.19
CA GLN A 145 -14.39 -0.93 7.79
C GLN A 145 -13.48 -1.70 6.84
N ILE A 146 -12.44 -2.36 7.36
CA ILE A 146 -11.51 -3.14 6.56
C ILE A 146 -12.07 -4.54 6.34
N LEU A 147 -12.31 -5.29 7.42
CA LEU A 147 -12.76 -6.68 7.33
C LEU A 147 -14.15 -6.84 6.70
N ASN A 148 -15.01 -5.83 6.84
CA ASN A 148 -16.35 -5.83 6.26
C ASN A 148 -16.41 -5.28 4.82
N ALA A 149 -15.30 -4.82 4.24
CA ALA A 149 -15.33 -4.33 2.87
C ALA A 149 -15.46 -5.49 1.86
N GLY A 150 -16.31 -5.31 0.85
CA GLY A 150 -16.77 -6.40 -0.01
C GLY A 150 -15.64 -7.11 -0.78
N ALA A 151 -14.65 -6.36 -1.28
CA ALA A 151 -13.52 -6.89 -2.04
C ALA A 151 -12.25 -7.06 -1.20
N ILE A 152 -12.32 -6.94 0.14
CA ILE A 152 -11.11 -7.03 0.98
C ILE A 152 -10.45 -8.41 0.94
N GLY A 153 -11.24 -9.48 0.75
CA GLY A 153 -10.71 -10.84 0.63
C GLY A 153 -9.75 -11.00 -0.55
N ALA A 154 -10.03 -10.34 -1.68
CA ALA A 154 -9.14 -10.31 -2.84
C ALA A 154 -7.83 -9.56 -2.53
N PHE A 155 -7.91 -8.46 -1.78
CA PHE A 155 -6.71 -7.76 -1.31
C PHE A 155 -5.84 -8.66 -0.44
N PHE A 156 -6.39 -9.34 0.58
CA PHE A 156 -5.59 -10.21 1.45
C PHE A 156 -5.01 -11.41 0.70
N SER A 157 -5.74 -11.98 -0.25
CA SER A 157 -5.24 -13.07 -1.11
C SER A 157 -4.06 -12.61 -1.98
N GLY A 158 -4.17 -11.40 -2.55
CA GLY A 158 -3.07 -10.77 -3.30
C GLY A 158 -1.87 -10.47 -2.40
N LEU A 159 -2.10 -9.88 -1.23
CA LEU A 159 -1.05 -9.57 -0.26
C LEU A 159 -0.32 -10.84 0.20
N TYR A 160 -1.04 -11.92 0.45
CA TYR A 160 -0.46 -13.22 0.75
C TYR A 160 0.43 -13.71 -0.38
N THR A 161 -0.09 -13.71 -1.61
CA THR A 161 0.65 -14.18 -2.79
C THR A 161 1.97 -13.42 -3.00
N GLU A 162 1.96 -12.10 -2.80
CA GLU A 162 3.16 -11.27 -2.95
C GLU A 162 4.15 -11.42 -1.78
N THR A 163 3.69 -11.82 -0.60
CA THR A 163 4.51 -11.90 0.61
C THR A 163 4.89 -13.32 1.04
N LYS A 164 4.32 -14.37 0.44
CA LYS A 164 4.58 -15.76 0.85
C LYS A 164 6.01 -16.24 0.59
N SER A 165 6.70 -15.59 -0.35
CA SER A 165 8.11 -15.88 -0.69
C SER A 165 9.11 -15.16 0.21
N ALA A 166 8.65 -14.29 1.11
CA ALA A 166 9.48 -13.49 2.01
C ALA A 166 9.81 -14.26 3.32
N PRO A 167 10.68 -13.73 4.22
CA PRO A 167 11.39 -14.52 5.25
C PRO A 167 10.54 -15.32 6.25
N LEU A 168 11.26 -16.16 7.02
CA LEU A 168 10.80 -17.22 7.95
C LEU A 168 9.57 -16.95 8.82
N ASN A 169 9.22 -15.71 9.19
CA ASN A 169 8.13 -15.43 10.12
C ASN A 169 6.77 -15.12 9.46
N HIS A 170 6.74 -14.93 8.13
CA HIS A 170 5.50 -14.63 7.41
C HIS A 170 4.44 -15.73 7.59
N LYS A 171 4.87 -16.99 7.68
CA LYS A 171 3.97 -18.12 7.98
C LYS A 171 3.21 -17.94 9.29
N ALA A 172 3.91 -17.61 10.37
CA ALA A 172 3.29 -17.43 11.68
C ALA A 172 2.31 -16.25 11.68
N LEU A 173 2.67 -15.15 11.03
CA LEU A 173 1.80 -13.96 10.90
C LEU A 173 0.50 -14.28 10.14
N TRP A 174 0.60 -15.01 9.03
CA TRP A 174 -0.58 -15.39 8.24
C TRP A 174 -1.48 -16.39 8.94
N VAL A 175 -0.90 -17.37 9.64
CA VAL A 175 -1.67 -18.35 10.44
C VAL A 175 -2.41 -17.65 11.60
N ASP A 176 -1.72 -16.76 12.33
CA ASP A 176 -2.34 -15.97 13.41
C ASP A 176 -3.47 -15.07 12.89
N PHE A 177 -3.23 -14.36 11.78
CA PHE A 177 -4.24 -13.53 11.15
C PHE A 177 -5.44 -14.35 10.69
N TRP A 178 -5.22 -15.49 10.03
CA TRP A 178 -6.28 -16.39 9.58
C TRP A 178 -7.17 -16.85 10.75
N GLY A 179 -6.57 -17.31 11.85
CA GLY A 179 -7.31 -17.71 13.05
C GLY A 179 -8.21 -16.59 13.57
N LYS A 180 -7.68 -15.37 13.69
CA LYS A 180 -8.43 -14.22 14.20
C LYS A 180 -9.56 -13.75 13.29
N ILE A 181 -9.41 -13.81 11.96
CA ILE A 181 -10.50 -13.42 11.05
C ILE A 181 -11.63 -14.46 11.04
N ILE A 182 -11.31 -15.75 11.17
CA ILE A 182 -12.31 -16.82 11.27
C ILE A 182 -13.07 -16.75 12.58
N GLU A 183 -12.39 -16.51 13.71
CA GLU A 183 -13.04 -16.27 15.01
C GLU A 183 -14.02 -15.08 14.95
N LYS A 184 -13.73 -14.08 14.10
CA LYS A 184 -14.59 -12.92 13.85
C LYS A 184 -15.69 -13.17 12.79
N GLY A 185 -15.74 -14.36 12.18
CA GLY A 185 -16.76 -14.74 11.21
C GLY A 185 -16.52 -14.24 9.78
N PHE A 186 -15.27 -14.01 9.37
CA PHE A 186 -14.90 -13.57 8.01
C PHE A 186 -14.25 -14.69 7.18
N PRO A 187 -15.04 -15.52 6.47
CA PRO A 187 -14.51 -16.60 5.65
C PRO A 187 -14.05 -16.08 4.28
N TYR A 188 -12.76 -15.75 4.14
CA TYR A 188 -12.16 -15.39 2.85
C TYR A 188 -11.69 -16.65 2.11
N ASN A 189 -12.59 -17.25 1.30
CA ASN A 189 -12.36 -18.56 0.66
C ASN A 189 -11.07 -18.63 -0.18
N THR A 190 -10.78 -17.62 -1.01
CA THR A 190 -9.55 -17.62 -1.83
C THR A 190 -8.28 -17.61 -0.96
N LEU A 191 -8.28 -16.86 0.16
CA LEU A 191 -7.16 -16.88 1.09
C LEU A 191 -7.04 -18.25 1.77
N LYS A 192 -8.17 -18.86 2.17
CA LYS A 192 -8.21 -20.21 2.76
C LYS A 192 -7.55 -21.23 1.83
N GLU A 193 -7.97 -21.25 0.56
CA GLU A 193 -7.47 -22.17 -0.45
C GLU A 193 -5.95 -22.04 -0.62
N LEU A 194 -5.44 -20.81 -0.73
CA LEU A 194 -4.00 -20.54 -0.84
C LEU A 194 -3.21 -21.00 0.40
N LEU A 195 -3.74 -20.76 1.60
CA LEU A 195 -3.11 -21.20 2.85
C LEU A 195 -3.12 -22.72 3.01
N ILE A 196 -4.15 -23.42 2.52
CA ILE A 196 -4.20 -24.88 2.49
C ILE A 196 -3.18 -25.43 1.49
N GLU A 197 -3.14 -24.88 0.27
CA GLU A 197 -2.22 -25.29 -0.79
C GLU A 197 -0.75 -25.22 -0.32
N ASP A 198 -0.40 -24.13 0.36
CA ASP A 198 0.94 -23.91 0.90
C ASP A 198 1.17 -24.60 2.27
N GLN A 199 0.22 -25.40 2.76
CA GLN A 199 0.29 -26.17 4.03
C GLN A 199 0.50 -25.28 5.27
N TYR A 200 -0.16 -24.13 5.31
CA TYR A 200 -0.18 -23.23 6.47
C TYR A 200 -1.30 -23.58 7.42
N ILE A 201 -2.43 -24.06 6.90
CA ILE A 201 -3.58 -24.52 7.66
C ILE A 201 -4.06 -25.87 7.13
N THR A 202 -4.72 -26.65 7.98
CA THR A 202 -5.31 -27.94 7.62
C THR A 202 -6.68 -27.72 6.95
N PRO A 203 -7.04 -28.50 5.91
CA PRO A 203 -8.41 -28.53 5.43
C PRO A 203 -9.37 -28.90 6.56
N GLU A 204 -10.53 -28.25 6.61
CA GLU A 204 -11.63 -28.74 7.44
C GLU A 204 -12.08 -30.10 6.88
N GLU A 205 -12.14 -31.13 7.74
CA GLU A 205 -12.78 -32.39 7.36
C GLU A 205 -14.25 -32.08 7.01
N PRO A 206 -14.80 -32.62 5.91
CA PRO A 206 -16.21 -32.43 5.62
C PRO A 206 -17.00 -32.91 6.83
N GLU A 207 -17.85 -32.03 7.39
CA GLU A 207 -18.78 -32.41 8.44
C GLU A 207 -19.47 -33.71 7.98
N ALA A 208 -19.31 -34.78 8.76
CA ALA A 208 -19.98 -36.03 8.48
C ALA A 208 -21.47 -35.70 8.30
N GLU A 209 -21.99 -35.88 7.08
CA GLU A 209 -23.41 -35.75 6.80
C GLU A 209 -24.14 -36.54 7.88
N ASN A 210 -24.85 -35.82 8.76
CA ASN A 210 -25.81 -36.44 9.67
C ASN A 210 -26.88 -37.04 8.77
N TYR A 211 -26.63 -38.26 8.30
CA TYR A 211 -27.63 -39.15 7.76
C TYR A 211 -28.58 -39.43 8.90
N ASP A 212 -29.58 -38.56 9.06
CA ASP A 212 -30.78 -38.90 9.81
C ASP A 212 -31.31 -40.21 9.19
N PRO A 213 -31.32 -41.33 9.93
CA PRO A 213 -31.85 -42.56 9.40
C PRO A 213 -33.34 -42.35 9.18
N ILE A 214 -33.75 -42.31 7.90
CA ILE A 214 -35.14 -42.24 7.48
C ILE A 214 -35.87 -43.42 8.17
N PRO A 215 -36.86 -43.17 9.05
CA PRO A 215 -37.61 -44.24 9.66
C PRO A 215 -38.50 -44.89 8.60
N PHE A 216 -38.29 -46.19 8.38
CA PHE A 216 -39.10 -47.05 7.51
C PHE A 216 -40.54 -47.18 8.00
#